data_AF-A0A259KKY7-F1
#
_entry.id   AF-A0A259KKY7-F1
#
_cell.length_a   1.000
_cell.length_b   1.000
_cell.length_c   1.000
_cell.angle_alpha   90.00
_cell.angle_beta   90.00
_cell.angle_gamma   90.00
#
_symmetry.space_group_name_H-M   'P 1'
#
loop_
_entity.id
_entity.type
_entity.pdbx_description
1 polymer ?
#
loop_
_entity_poly.entity_id
_entity_poly.type
_entity_poly.pdbx_seq_one_letter_code
_entity_poly.pdbx_strand_id
1 'polypeptide(L)' 'MAQTGQPFDQALYGKPGQLVDIDEGRRLNLVCQGSGSPTVIFEAGFGETSVTWRYVQGEIAKLTRACAYDRAGLGFSDPT' A
#
# COMPACT_ATOMS: atom_id res chain seq x y z
N MET A 1 3.05 -23.35 -17.94
CA MET A 1 4.48 -22.97 -17.85
C MET A 1 4.55 -21.46 -17.71
N ALA A 2 5.19 -20.99 -16.64
CA ALA A 2 5.64 -19.64 -16.31
C ALA A 2 4.76 -18.43 -16.71
N GLN A 3 4.22 -17.74 -15.71
CA GLN A 3 4.53 -16.31 -15.58
C GLN A 3 5.27 -16.13 -14.27
N THR A 4 6.60 -16.21 -14.39
CA THR A 4 7.60 -15.69 -13.47
C THR A 4 7.14 -14.37 -12.86
N GLY A 5 7.26 -14.26 -11.54
CA GLY A 5 6.79 -13.11 -10.77
C GLY A 5 7.09 -11.80 -11.48
N GLN A 6 6.05 -10.96 -11.61
CA GLN A 6 6.23 -9.57 -11.98
C GLN A 6 7.40 -9.01 -11.16
N PRO A 7 8.31 -8.23 -11.77
CA PRO A 7 9.33 -7.55 -10.99
C PRO A 7 8.63 -6.90 -9.80
N PHE A 8 9.18 -7.11 -8.60
CA PHE A 8 8.78 -6.37 -7.42
C PHE A 8 8.58 -4.93 -7.87
N ASP A 9 7.39 -4.36 -7.63
CA ASP A 9 7.12 -2.99 -8.04
C ASP A 9 7.91 -2.06 -7.11
N GLN A 10 9.23 -2.04 -7.32
CA GLN A 10 10.23 -1.31 -6.57
C GLN A 10 9.99 0.19 -6.74
N ALA A 11 9.45 0.58 -7.90
CA ALA A 11 9.07 1.94 -8.17
C ALA A 11 7.93 2.40 -7.25
N LEU A 12 6.97 1.52 -6.93
CA LEU A 12 5.82 1.88 -6.11
C LEU A 12 6.02 1.61 -4.61
N TYR A 13 6.58 0.46 -4.24
CA TYR A 13 6.72 0.02 -2.85
C TYR A 13 8.13 0.16 -2.28
N GLY A 14 9.13 0.54 -3.10
CA GLY A 14 10.50 0.78 -2.65
C GLY A 14 10.73 2.17 -2.04
N LYS A 15 9.69 3.02 -2.00
CA LYS A 15 9.70 4.36 -1.43
C LYS A 15 8.35 4.66 -0.77
N PRO A 16 8.25 5.69 0.08
CA PRO A 16 6.96 6.14 0.59
C PRO A 16 6.01 6.47 -0.56
N GLY A 17 4.74 6.07 -0.40
CA GLY A 17 3.62 6.55 -1.19
C GLY A 17 3.21 7.95 -0.71
N GLN A 18 1.91 8.14 -0.51
CA GLN A 18 1.40 9.34 0.14
C GLN A 18 1.59 9.21 1.66
N LEU A 19 2.28 10.16 2.28
CA LEU A 19 2.31 10.31 3.74
C LEU A 19 1.11 11.14 4.17
N VAL A 20 0.11 10.47 4.74
CA VAL A 20 -1.14 11.08 5.21
C VAL A 20 -0.98 11.48 6.67
N ASP A 21 -1.14 12.77 6.98
CA ASP A 21 -1.18 13.26 8.35
C ASP A 21 -2.42 12.72 9.08
N ILE A 22 -2.21 12.13 10.26
CA ILE A 22 -3.27 11.49 11.06
C ILE A 22 -3.53 12.18 12.40
N ASP A 23 -2.55 12.88 12.97
CA ASP A 23 -2.66 13.86 14.07
C ASP A 23 -1.26 14.28 14.55
N GLU A 24 -1.13 15.48 15.13
CA GLU A 24 0.08 15.97 15.80
C GLU A 24 1.36 15.85 14.94
N GLY A 25 1.21 15.91 13.61
CA GLY A 25 2.31 15.77 12.66
C GLY A 25 2.79 14.33 12.43
N ARG A 26 2.12 13.32 13.00
CA ARG A 26 2.36 11.91 12.70
C ARG A 26 1.70 11.54 11.37
N ARG A 27 2.43 10.80 10.54
CA ARG A 27 1.99 10.43 9.20
C ARG A 27 2.00 8.92 9.00
N LEU A 28 0.99 8.43 8.28
CA LEU A 28 0.93 7.06 7.80
C LEU A 28 1.22 7.00 6.31
N ASN A 29 1.99 5.99 5.91
CA ASN A 29 2.23 5.69 4.51
C ASN A 29 1.03 5.00 3.88
N LEU A 30 0.58 5.55 2.74
CA LEU A 30 -0.53 5.06 1.94
C LEU A 30 -0.09 4.95 0.48
N VAL A 31 -0.15 3.75 -0.07
CA VAL A 31 0.11 3.48 -1.50
C VAL A 31 -1.23 3.23 -2.17
N CYS A 32 -1.61 4.06 -3.14
CA CYS A 32 -2.85 3.90 -3.90
C CYS A 32 -2.57 3.65 -5.38
N GLN A 33 -3.39 2.79 -5.98
CA GLN A 33 -3.43 2.49 -7.40
C GLN A 33 -4.87 2.55 -7.91
N GLY A 34 -5.03 2.73 -9.22
CA GLY A 34 -6.35 2.81 -9.85
C GLY A 34 -7.13 4.07 -9.47
N SER A 35 -8.39 4.11 -9.90
CA SER A 35 -9.31 5.23 -9.67
C SER A 35 -10.75 4.73 -9.66
N GLY A 36 -11.68 5.54 -9.17
CA GLY A 36 -13.11 5.20 -9.12
C GLY A 36 -13.63 4.90 -7.71
N SER A 37 -14.81 4.26 -7.66
CA SER A 37 -15.55 3.94 -6.44
C SER A 37 -16.16 2.53 -6.54
N PRO A 38 -16.19 1.75 -5.45
CA PRO A 38 -15.75 2.08 -4.09
C PRO A 38 -14.24 2.02 -3.92
N THR A 39 -13.67 2.75 -2.95
CA THR A 39 -12.26 2.55 -2.58
C THR A 39 -12.12 1.28 -1.75
N VAL A 40 -11.18 0.41 -2.13
CA VAL A 40 -10.78 -0.75 -1.34
C VAL A 40 -9.51 -0.41 -0.57
N ILE A 41 -9.50 -0.66 0.74
CA ILE A 41 -8.35 -0.46 1.62
C ILE A 41 -7.83 -1.82 2.10
N PHE A 42 -6.53 -2.05 1.95
CA PHE A 42 -5.85 -3.24 2.43
C PHE A 42 -5.04 -2.93 3.68
N GLU A 43 -5.33 -3.66 4.76
CA GLU A 43 -4.53 -3.68 5.98
C GLU A 43 -3.72 -4.98 6.02
N ALA A 44 -2.41 -4.89 6.28
CA ALA A 44 -1.57 -6.07 6.42
C ALA A 44 -1.62 -6.63 7.85
N GLY A 45 -1.44 -7.96 7.96
CA GLY A 45 -1.41 -8.68 9.22
C GLY A 45 -0.22 -8.34 10.13
N PHE A 46 0.03 -9.17 11.13
CA PHE A 46 1.00 -8.92 12.20
C PHE A 46 2.44 -8.65 11.68
N GLY A 47 2.96 -7.44 11.90
CA GLY A 47 4.32 -7.02 11.52
C GLY A 47 4.54 -6.74 10.03
N GLU A 48 3.54 -7.02 9.20
CA GLU A 48 3.59 -6.86 7.75
C GLU A 48 3.22 -5.42 7.31
N THR A 49 3.57 -5.07 6.07
CA THR A 49 3.37 -3.72 5.52
C THR A 49 2.48 -3.75 4.27
N SER A 50 2.19 -2.58 3.71
CA SER A 50 1.43 -2.41 2.46
C SER A 50 1.95 -3.28 1.30
N VAL A 51 3.23 -3.65 1.31
CA VAL A 51 3.89 -4.49 0.29
C VAL A 51 3.32 -5.91 0.20
N THR A 52 2.75 -6.42 1.28
CA THR A 52 2.16 -7.76 1.37
C THR A 52 1.01 -7.91 0.38
N TRP A 53 0.30 -6.81 0.09
CA TRP A 53 -0.85 -6.79 -0.81
C TRP A 53 -0.53 -6.44 -2.27
N ARG A 54 0.73 -6.18 -2.64
CA ARG A 54 1.11 -5.60 -3.95
C ARG A 54 0.48 -6.26 -5.18
N TYR A 55 0.41 -7.59 -5.23
CA TYR A 55 -0.16 -8.30 -6.38
C TYR A 55 -1.68 -8.22 -6.39
N VAL A 56 -2.32 -8.39 -5.22
CA VAL A 56 -3.78 -8.31 -5.09
C VAL A 56 -4.25 -6.88 -5.32
N GLN A 57 -3.59 -5.89 -4.73
CA GLN A 57 -3.88 -4.48 -4.95
C GLN A 57 -3.79 -4.13 -6.44
N GLY A 58 -2.74 -4.58 -7.14
CA GLY A 58 -2.58 -4.34 -8.58
C GLY A 58 -3.72 -4.90 -9.42
N GLU A 59 -4.23 -6.10 -9.09
CA GLU A 59 -5.40 -6.66 -9.79
C GLU A 59 -6.70 -5.91 -9.46
N ILE A 60 -6.92 -5.54 -8.20
CA ILE A 60 -8.10 -4.77 -7.78
C ILE A 60 -8.08 -3.34 -8.33
N ALA A 61 -6.90 -2.76 -8.51
CA ALA A 61 -6.71 -1.41 -9.08
C ALA A 61 -7.20 -1.28 -10.52
N LYS A 62 -7.33 -2.40 -11.25
CA LYS A 62 -7.92 -2.44 -12.60
C LYS A 62 -9.44 -2.22 -12.56
N LEU A 63 -10.08 -2.46 -11.41
CA LEU A 63 -11.54 -2.40 -11.24
C LEU A 63 -11.98 -1.13 -10.53
N THR A 64 -11.21 -0.65 -9.55
CA THR A 64 -11.54 0.54 -8.75
C THR A 64 -10.29 1.13 -8.08
N ARG A 65 -10.42 2.21 -7.31
CA ARG A 65 -9.34 2.72 -6.46
C ARG A 65 -9.01 1.71 -5.36
N ALA A 66 -7.74 1.33 -5.28
CA ALA A 66 -7.24 0.33 -4.34
C ALA A 66 -6.04 0.91 -3.58
N CYS A 67 -6.09 0.95 -2.25
CA CYS A 67 -4.99 1.46 -1.43
C CYS A 67 -4.53 0.45 -0.38
N ALA A 68 -3.23 0.38 -0.12
CA ALA A 68 -2.64 -0.38 0.98
C ALA A 68 -1.85 0.59 1.86
N TYR A 69 -1.92 0.42 3.18
CA TYR A 69 -1.25 1.34 4.11
C TYR A 69 -0.36 0.59 5.09
N ASP A 70 0.65 1.28 5.62
CA ASP A 70 1.50 0.77 6.69
C ASP A 70 0.93 1.24 8.03
N ARG A 71 0.68 0.32 8.96
CA ARG A 71 0.29 0.69 10.34
C ARG A 71 1.42 1.48 11.00
N ALA A 72 1.09 2.29 12.02
CA ALA A 72 2.07 3.10 12.74
C ALA A 72 3.26 2.24 13.22
N GLY A 73 4.48 2.78 13.06
CA GLY A 73 5.72 2.08 13.38
C GLY A 73 6.16 1.01 12.38
N LEU A 74 5.48 0.84 11.26
CA LEU A 74 5.85 -0.10 10.19
C LEU A 74 6.14 0.63 8.87
N GLY A 75 6.99 0.02 8.04
CA GLY A 75 7.28 0.49 6.69
C GLY A 75 7.76 1.94 6.68
N PHE A 76 7.00 2.80 5.99
CA PHE A 76 7.31 4.23 5.89
C PHE A 76 6.41 5.11 6.77
N SER A 77 5.62 4.52 7.66
CA SER A 77 4.80 5.26 8.64
C SER A 77 5.64 5.71 9.83
N ASP A 78 5.29 6.88 10.39
CA ASP A 78 5.88 7.35 11.64
C ASP A 78 5.56 6.38 12.80
N PRO A 79 6.38 6.34 13.88
CA PRO A 79 6.13 5.52 15.06
C PRO A 79 4.81 5.83 15.78
N THR A 80 4.38 4.91 16.65
CA THR A 80 3.21 5.09 17.54
C THR A 80 3.46 6.16 18.57
#